data_AF-A0A6B3CGQ6-F1
#
_entry.id   AF-A0A6B3CGQ6-F1
#
_cell.length_a   1.000
_cell.length_b   1.000
_cell.length_c   1.000
_cell.angle_alpha   90.00
_cell.angle_beta   90.00
_cell.angle_gamma   90.00
#
_symmetry.space_group_name_H-M   'P 1'
#
loop_
_entity.id
_entity.type
_entity.pdbx_description
1 polymer ?
#
loop_
_entity_poly.entity_id
_entity_poly.type
_entity_poly.pdbx_seq_one_letter_code
_entity_poly.pdbx_strand_id
1 'polypeptide(L)' 'FGAALAALPRLGATAEVTDAVAGYLERYVLRGRCPADDLLDMPGGADRGPHGKETR' A
#
# COMPACT_ATOMS: atom_id res chain seq x y z
N PHE A 1 -6.98 10.41 3.71
CA PHE A 1 -7.44 9.16 3.07
C PHE A 1 -8.94 8.98 3.13
N GLY A 2 -9.59 9.09 4.31
CA GLY A 2 -11.05 8.93 4.42
C GLY A 2 -11.89 9.82 3.49
N ALA A 3 -11.48 11.08 3.29
CA ALA A 3 -12.14 11.97 2.33
C ALA A 3 -12.09 11.46 0.88
N ALA A 4 -10.98 10.84 0.47
CA ALA A 4 -10.84 10.25 -0.86
C ALA A 4 -11.74 9.02 -1.01
N LEU A 5 -11.75 8.12 -0.01
CA LEU A 5 -12.61 6.94 0.00
C LEU A 5 -14.10 7.34 -0.09
N ALA A 6 -14.52 8.36 0.66
CA ALA A 6 -15.88 8.88 0.61
C ALA A 6 -16.23 9.52 -0.75
N ALA A 7 -15.26 10.00 -1.51
CA ALA A 7 -15.48 10.61 -2.81
C ALA A 7 -15.64 9.58 -3.94
N LEU A 8 -15.07 8.38 -3.82
CA LEU A 8 -15.05 7.35 -4.87
C LEU A 8 -16.41 7.04 -5.50
N PRO A 9 -17.50 6.80 -4.73
CA PRO A 9 -18.81 6.54 -5.33
C PRO A 9 -19.35 7.72 -6.13
N ARG A 10 -19.05 8.95 -5.69
CA ARG A 10 -19.47 10.18 -6.38
C ARG A 10 -18.71 10.42 -7.68
N LEU A 11 -17.52 9.83 -7.80
CA LEU A 11 -16.69 9.85 -9.00
C LEU A 11 -17.04 8.70 -9.96
N GLY A 12 -18.01 7.86 -9.63
CA GLY A 12 -18.41 6.71 -10.45
C GLY A 12 -17.50 5.49 -10.31
N ALA A 13 -16.68 5.42 -9.26
CA ALA A 13 -15.94 4.20 -8.96
C ALA A 13 -16.91 3.04 -8.67
N THR A 14 -16.57 1.85 -9.17
CA THR A 14 -17.35 0.65 -8.87
C THR A 14 -17.22 0.26 -7.39
N ALA A 15 -18.14 -0.60 -6.93
CA ALA A 15 -18.05 -1.18 -5.59
C ALA A 15 -16.72 -1.91 -5.39
N GLU A 16 -16.29 -2.70 -6.37
CA GLU A 16 -15.01 -3.41 -6.36
C GLU A 16 -13.81 -2.49 -6.12
N VAL A 17 -13.77 -1.33 -6.79
CA VAL A 17 -12.70 -0.35 -6.57
C VAL A 17 -12.79 0.27 -5.17
N THR A 18 -13.99 0.60 -4.71
CA THR A 18 -14.20 1.16 -3.38
C THR A 18 -13.76 0.18 -2.29
N ASP A 19 -14.09 -1.10 -2.44
CA ASP A 19 -13.73 -2.18 -1.53
C ASP A 19 -12.21 -2.44 -1.55
N ALA A 20 -11.59 -2.41 -2.72
CA ALA A 20 -10.14 -2.54 -2.85
C ALA A 20 -9.40 -1.41 -2.12
N VAL A 21 -9.86 -0.17 -2.25
CA VAL A 21 -9.26 0.98 -1.55
C VAL A 21 -9.55 0.94 -0.04
N ALA A 22 -10.73 0.46 0.37
CA ALA A 22 -11.04 0.22 1.78
C ALA A 22 -10.07 -0.82 2.39
N GLY A 23 -9.85 -1.93 1.68
CA GLY A 23 -8.87 -2.94 2.09
C GLY A 23 -7.44 -2.40 2.15
N TYR A 24 -7.05 -1.49 1.25
CA TYR A 24 -5.76 -0.80 1.30
C TYR A 24 -5.63 0.10 2.54
N LEU A 25 -6.68 0.87 2.86
CA LEU A 25 -6.74 1.72 4.04
C LEU A 25 -6.53 0.89 5.32
N GLU A 26 -7.23 -0.24 5.45
CA GLU A 26 -7.13 -1.13 6.61
C GLU A 26 -5.78 -1.83 6.71
N ARG A 27 -5.23 -2.30 5.58
CA ARG A 27 -3.98 -3.05 5.58
C ARG A 27 -2.75 -2.19 5.85
N TYR A 28 -2.72 -0.98 5.30
CA TYR A 28 -1.52 -0.15 5.28
C TYR A 28 -1.70 1.16 6.03
N VAL A 29 -2.66 2.00 5.60
CA VAL A 29 -2.75 3.38 6.08
C VAL A 29 -3.10 3.45 7.57
N LEU A 30 -4.08 2.69 8.04
CA LEU A 30 -4.44 2.67 9.47
C LEU A 30 -3.35 2.06 10.35
N ARG A 31 -2.50 1.21 9.78
CA ARG A 31 -1.39 0.56 10.47
C ARG A 31 -0.08 1.34 10.37
N GLY A 32 -0.07 2.49 9.68
CA GLY A 32 1.14 3.26 9.41
C GLY A 32 2.17 2.51 8.55
N ARG A 33 1.72 1.52 7.77
CA ARG A 33 2.55 0.71 6.87
C ARG A 33 2.36 1.09 5.42
N CYS A 34 3.17 0.52 4.55
CA CYS A 34 3.06 0.58 3.10
C CYS A 34 3.32 -0.80 2.47
N PRO A 35 2.96 -1.01 1.18
CA PRO A 35 3.21 -2.28 0.51
C PRO A 35 4.69 -2.72 0.46
N ALA A 36 5.65 -1.80 0.62
CA ALA A 36 7.05 -2.17 0.70
C ALA A 36 7.41 -2.88 2.01
N ASP A 37 6.69 -2.59 3.10
CA ASP A 37 6.90 -3.27 4.39
C ASP A 37 6.59 -4.78 4.26
N ASP A 38 5.58 -5.15 3.45
CA ASP A 38 5.27 -6.56 3.18
C ASP A 38 6.43 -7.27 2.45
N LEU A 39 7.16 -6.55 1.59
CA LEU A 39 8.33 -7.10 0.90
C LEU A 39 9.50 -7.31 1.86
N LEU A 40 9.64 -6.45 2.87
CA LEU A 40 10.64 -6.58 3.93
C LEU A 40 10.29 -7.72 4.90
N ASP A 41 9.00 -7.95 5.14
CA ASP A 41 8.48 -9.02 6.00
C ASP A 41 8.48 -10.42 5.32
N MET A 42 8.70 -10.49 4.00
CA MET A 42 8.76 -11.76 3.27
C MET A 42 10.06 -12.52 3.57
N PRO A 43 10.01 -13.83 3.90
CA PRO A 43 11.22 -14.63 4.09
C PRO A 43 12.04 -14.67 2.79
N GLY A 44 13.21 -14.03 2.79
CA GLY A 44 14.07 -13.80 1.62
C GLY A 44 14.14 -12.33 1.14
N GLY A 45 13.36 -11.42 1.73
CA GLY A 45 13.33 -9.99 1.38
C GLY A 45 14.61 -9.22 1.71
N ALA A 46 15.40 -9.68 2.68
CA ALA A 46 16.69 -9.10 3.03
C ALA A 46 17.85 -9.54 2.11
N ASP A 47 17.65 -10.58 1.29
CA ASP A 47 18.69 -11.12 0.38
C ASP A 47 18.77 -10.34 -0.94
N ARG A 48 17.73 -9.57 -1.27
CA ARG A 48 17.86 -8.46 -2.23
C ARG A 48 18.44 -7.27 -1.47
N GLY A 49 19.77 -7.23 -1.43
CA GLY A 49 20.59 -6.30 -0.65
C GLY A 49 20.11 -4.83 -0.66
N PRO A 50 20.57 -4.03 0.33
CA PRO A 50 20.17 -2.64 0.49
C PRO A 50 20.50 -1.94 -0.82
N HIS A 51 19.51 -1.23 -1.36
CA HIS A 51 19.59 -0.55 -2.65
C HIS A 51 21.02 -0.14 -3.00
N GLY A 52 21.56 -0.72 -4.09
CA GLY A 52 22.84 -0.35 -4.67
C GLY A 52 22.90 1.17 -4.86
N LYS A 53 23.50 1.84 -3.90
CA LYS A 53 24.12 3.13 -4.11
C LYS A 53 25.55 2.76 -4.40
N GLU A 54 25.90 2.66 -5.68
CA GLU A 54 27.31 2.58 -6.06
C GLU A 54 27.96 3.89 -5.62
N THR A 55 28.61 3.85 -4.45
CA THR A 55 29.62 4.83 -4.07
C THR A 55 30.90 4.46 -4.80
N ARG A 56 31.16 5.27 -5.82
CA ARG A 56 32.41 5.42 -6.59
C ARG A 56 33.68 5.35 -5.74
#